data_AF-A0A518GXE7-F1
#
_entry.id   AF-A0A518GXE7-F1
#
_cell.length_a   1.000
_cell.length_b   1.000
_cell.length_c   1.000
_cell.angle_alpha   90.00
_cell.angle_beta   90.00
_cell.angle_gamma   90.00
#
_symmetry.space_group_name_H-M   'P 1'
#
loop_
_entity.id
_entity.type
_entity.pdbx_description
1 polymer ?
#
loop_
_entity_poly.entity_id
_entity_poly.type
_entity_poly.pdbx_seq_one_letter_code
_entity_poly.pdbx_strand_id
1 'polypeptide(L)'
;MSPTEALTLAVLQGLTEFLPVSSSGHLAIASALFRSIGAVESGPDGLFFAVMLHVGTLAAILVYYRRDARADARQLISGGPGRSKVVRNGFLAVVATLPAVVVGLTLKDSVDEAFQSVLVPGYSFLITAALLLATSRIGEGTKGPSQTTWRDALLVGLAQAVAITPGISRSGSTIAAGLALGFSRSWAVGFSLLMAVPAILGAAVLEVRDLDGRSLTPVAIALTAASTALSGLVGYGAIVWLVRIVRSGRLWYFSVYLVLLSAAVLGTSSLGVWSGSGTESGGTTVGQGRRSETLDGPPGVELDRSGEIGPGRGDLDHGDAAGPRSTGPPPGTLGGSPRPIVR
;
A
#
# COMPACT_ATOMS: atom_id res chain seq x y z
N MET A 1 19.50 0.77 2.15
CA MET A 1 18.96 -0.33 2.97
C MET A 1 20.09 -1.18 3.50
N SER A 2 20.14 -1.38 4.81
CA SER A 2 21.13 -2.26 5.45
C SER A 2 20.73 -3.75 5.29
N PRO A 3 21.66 -4.71 5.37
CA PRO A 3 21.30 -6.14 5.32
C PRO A 3 20.33 -6.56 6.42
N THR A 4 20.46 -6.00 7.62
CA THR A 4 19.55 -6.28 8.75
C THR A 4 18.14 -5.82 8.44
N GLU A 5 17.98 -4.59 7.96
CA GLU A 5 16.70 -4.03 7.52
C GLU A 5 16.06 -4.88 6.42
N ALA A 6 16.82 -5.25 5.39
CA ALA A 6 16.35 -6.09 4.29
C ALA A 6 15.83 -7.45 4.77
N LEU A 7 16.57 -8.12 5.65
CA LEU A 7 16.18 -9.42 6.19
C LEU A 7 14.99 -9.30 7.14
N THR A 8 14.90 -8.23 7.93
CA THR A 8 13.73 -7.95 8.77
C THR A 8 12.48 -7.73 7.92
N LEU A 9 12.57 -6.94 6.86
CA LEU A 9 11.46 -6.73 5.91
C LEU A 9 11.08 -8.04 5.20
N ALA A 10 12.04 -8.88 4.84
CA ALA A 10 11.78 -10.19 4.25
C ALA A 10 10.98 -11.11 5.19
N VAL A 11 11.37 -11.18 6.46
CA VAL A 11 10.65 -11.96 7.49
C VAL A 11 9.27 -11.38 7.72
N LEU A 12 9.16 -10.07 7.86
CA LEU A 12 7.89 -9.39 8.08
C LEU A 12 6.94 -9.63 6.91
N GLN A 13 7.40 -9.45 5.67
CA GLN A 13 6.63 -9.72 4.46
C GLN A 13 6.20 -11.19 4.41
N GLY A 14 7.14 -12.13 4.59
CA GLY A 14 6.83 -13.55 4.55
C GLY A 14 5.80 -13.96 5.60
N LEU A 15 5.92 -13.42 6.82
CA LEU A 15 5.01 -13.75 7.91
C LEU A 15 3.62 -13.13 7.68
N THR A 16 3.56 -11.88 7.27
CA THR A 16 2.31 -11.09 7.29
C THR A 16 1.54 -11.07 5.98
N GLU A 17 2.15 -11.47 4.86
CA GLU A 17 1.51 -11.44 3.53
C GLU A 17 0.24 -12.30 3.48
N PHE A 18 0.30 -13.49 4.08
CA PHE A 18 -0.82 -14.44 4.03
C PHE A 18 -1.64 -14.49 5.30
N LEU A 19 -1.01 -14.26 6.45
CA LEU A 19 -1.74 -14.21 7.71
C LEU A 19 -2.72 -13.03 7.69
N PRO A 20 -3.92 -13.17 8.30
CA PRO A 20 -4.94 -12.16 8.22
C PRO A 20 -4.65 -11.02 9.21
N VAL A 21 -3.46 -10.43 9.13
CA VAL A 21 -2.94 -9.41 10.06
C VAL A 21 -2.56 -8.11 9.36
N SER A 22 -2.68 -8.05 8.03
CA SER A 22 -2.34 -6.90 7.17
C SER A 22 -0.83 -6.62 7.10
N SER A 23 -0.18 -7.14 6.05
CA SER A 23 1.23 -6.85 5.75
C SER A 23 1.49 -5.36 5.55
N SER A 24 0.61 -4.66 4.83
CA SER A 24 0.70 -3.21 4.62
C SER A 24 0.67 -2.41 5.93
N GLY A 25 -0.17 -2.78 6.89
CA GLY A 25 -0.22 -2.12 8.20
C GLY A 25 1.05 -2.35 9.03
N HIS A 26 1.58 -3.57 9.01
CA HIS A 26 2.83 -3.90 9.70
C HIS A 26 4.03 -3.20 9.08
N LEU A 27 4.08 -3.13 7.74
CA LEU A 27 5.10 -2.39 7.01
C LEU A 27 5.02 -0.89 7.34
N ALA A 28 3.84 -0.27 7.31
CA ALA A 28 3.68 1.14 7.65
C ALA A 28 4.19 1.47 9.07
N ILE A 29 3.92 0.60 10.05
CA ILE A 29 4.41 0.77 11.42
C ILE A 29 5.92 0.55 11.51
N ALA A 30 6.44 -0.49 10.85
CA ALA A 30 7.89 -0.77 10.83
C ALA A 30 8.65 0.39 10.19
N SER A 31 8.15 0.91 9.08
CA SER A 31 8.60 2.11 8.39
C SER A 31 8.65 3.33 9.31
N ALA A 32 7.54 3.63 10.00
CA ALA A 32 7.49 4.73 10.96
C ALA A 32 8.48 4.54 12.12
N LEU A 33 8.68 3.29 12.58
CA LEU A 33 9.60 2.98 13.66
C LEU A 33 11.05 3.18 13.20
N PHE A 34 11.40 2.71 12.00
CA PHE A 34 12.71 2.94 11.41
C PHE A 34 13.01 4.43 11.24
N ARG A 35 12.04 5.22 10.75
CA ARG A 35 12.17 6.68 10.71
C ARG A 35 12.41 7.29 12.09
N SER A 36 11.71 6.84 13.12
CA SER A 36 11.86 7.36 14.49
C SER A 36 13.24 7.11 15.11
N ILE A 37 13.94 6.04 14.69
CA ILE A 37 15.29 5.71 15.15
C ILE A 37 16.40 6.19 14.19
N GLY A 38 16.06 7.01 13.19
CA GLY A 38 17.00 7.58 12.24
C GLY A 38 17.50 6.60 11.17
N ALA A 39 16.83 5.46 10.98
CA ALA A 39 17.11 4.55 9.87
C ALA A 39 16.50 5.11 8.57
N VAL A 40 17.31 5.18 7.52
CA VAL A 40 16.93 5.74 6.21
C VAL A 40 16.03 4.75 5.48
N GLU A 41 14.78 5.13 5.25
CA GLU A 41 13.89 4.41 4.34
C GLU A 41 14.44 4.40 2.92
N SER A 42 14.25 3.25 2.28
CA SER A 42 14.79 2.81 1.00
C SER A 42 14.91 3.90 -0.09
N GLY A 43 16.06 3.91 -0.77
CA GLY A 43 16.25 4.66 -2.01
C GLY A 43 15.41 4.12 -3.18
N PRO A 44 15.69 4.55 -4.43
CA PRO A 44 14.90 4.21 -5.64
C PRO A 44 14.63 2.71 -5.87
N ASP A 45 15.43 1.83 -5.26
CA ASP A 45 15.31 0.36 -5.36
C ASP A 45 14.25 -0.25 -4.42
N GLY A 46 13.61 0.55 -3.56
CA GLY A 46 12.66 0.06 -2.54
C GLY A 46 11.43 -0.64 -3.14
N LEU A 47 10.90 -0.12 -4.25
CA LEU A 47 9.75 -0.73 -4.93
C LEU A 47 10.12 -2.08 -5.56
N PHE A 48 11.24 -2.13 -6.29
CA PHE A 48 11.76 -3.38 -6.85
C PHE A 48 12.00 -4.43 -5.75
N PHE A 49 12.66 -4.04 -4.66
CA PHE A 49 12.88 -4.91 -3.52
C PHE A 49 11.56 -5.45 -2.94
N ALA A 50 10.59 -4.58 -2.69
CA ALA A 50 9.27 -4.96 -2.17
C ALA A 50 8.55 -5.95 -3.10
N VAL A 51 8.56 -5.70 -4.41
CA VAL A 51 7.99 -6.61 -5.41
C VAL A 51 8.70 -7.96 -5.40
N MET A 52 10.03 -7.98 -5.31
CA MET A 52 10.81 -9.22 -5.21
C MET A 52 10.48 -10.04 -3.95
N LEU A 53 10.23 -9.39 -2.81
CA LEU A 53 9.74 -10.11 -1.63
C LEU A 53 8.37 -10.78 -1.88
N HIS A 54 7.46 -10.10 -2.58
CA HIS A 54 6.18 -10.70 -3.00
C HIS A 54 6.37 -11.85 -3.99
N VAL A 55 7.38 -11.80 -4.87
CA VAL A 55 7.75 -12.95 -5.72
C VAL A 55 8.17 -14.14 -4.86
N GLY A 56 8.92 -13.89 -3.78
CA GLY A 56 9.27 -14.91 -2.79
C GLY A 56 8.05 -15.58 -2.18
N THR A 57 7.08 -14.79 -1.69
CA THR A 57 5.84 -15.33 -1.12
C THR A 57 4.94 -16.01 -2.16
N LEU A 58 4.91 -15.52 -3.40
CA LEU A 58 4.24 -16.20 -4.52
C LEU A 58 4.85 -17.59 -4.77
N ALA A 59 6.18 -17.71 -4.74
CA ALA A 59 6.84 -19.01 -4.84
C ALA A 59 6.40 -19.95 -3.70
N ALA A 60 6.18 -19.42 -2.48
CA ALA A 60 5.66 -20.19 -1.36
C ALA A 60 4.26 -20.77 -1.64
N ILE A 61 3.35 -20.01 -2.28
CA ILE A 61 2.04 -20.50 -2.73
C ILE A 61 2.22 -21.67 -3.70
N LEU A 62 3.06 -21.49 -4.73
CA LEU A 62 3.29 -22.51 -5.76
C LEU A 62 3.90 -23.79 -5.18
N VAL A 63 4.80 -23.65 -4.19
CA VAL A 63 5.41 -24.80 -3.49
C VAL A 63 4.39 -25.50 -2.59
N TYR A 64 3.58 -24.75 -1.84
CA TYR A 64 2.55 -25.32 -0.96
C TYR A 64 1.48 -26.08 -1.76
N TYR A 65 0.95 -25.46 -2.81
CA TYR A 65 -0.06 -26.04 -3.70
C TYR A 65 0.55 -26.80 -4.89
N ARG A 66 1.82 -27.23 -4.81
CA ARG A 66 2.54 -27.86 -5.95
C ARG A 66 1.84 -29.04 -6.60
N ARG A 67 1.03 -29.80 -5.85
CA ARG A 67 0.28 -30.94 -6.39
C ARG A 67 -0.87 -30.46 -7.27
N ASP A 68 -1.64 -29.50 -6.78
CA ASP A 68 -2.75 -28.88 -7.50
C ASP A 68 -2.22 -28.08 -8.70
N ALA A 69 -1.18 -27.27 -8.50
CA ALA A 69 -0.53 -26.50 -9.57
C ALA A 69 0.02 -27.39 -10.70
N ARG A 70 0.65 -28.54 -10.37
CA ARG A 70 1.12 -29.50 -11.38
C ARG A 70 -0.05 -30.18 -12.10
N ALA A 71 -1.14 -30.48 -11.40
CA ALA A 71 -2.33 -31.06 -12.01
C ALA A 71 -2.98 -30.07 -12.98
N ASP A 72 -3.14 -28.82 -12.57
CA ASP A 72 -3.68 -27.73 -13.38
C ASP A 72 -2.80 -27.46 -14.61
N ALA A 73 -1.48 -27.37 -14.42
CA ALA A 73 -0.53 -27.19 -15.52
C ALA A 73 -0.59 -28.34 -16.54
N ARG A 74 -0.68 -29.60 -16.07
CA ARG A 74 -0.84 -30.75 -16.96
C ARG A 74 -2.13 -30.65 -17.77
N GLN A 75 -3.26 -30.27 -17.15
CA GLN A 75 -4.53 -30.12 -17.87
C GLN A 75 -4.49 -29.00 -18.90
N LEU A 76 -3.79 -27.89 -18.61
CA LEU A 76 -3.60 -26.79 -19.56
C LEU A 76 -2.77 -27.24 -20.76
N ILE A 77 -1.66 -27.94 -20.54
CA ILE A 77 -0.74 -28.39 -21.60
C ILE A 77 -1.35 -29.52 -22.43
N SER A 78 -1.97 -30.52 -21.79
CA SER A 78 -2.54 -31.68 -22.47
C SER A 78 -3.88 -31.42 -23.15
N GLY A 79 -4.50 -30.27 -22.89
CA GLY A 79 -5.86 -29.99 -23.37
C GLY A 79 -6.92 -30.89 -22.74
N GLY A 80 -6.64 -31.49 -21.59
CA GLY A 80 -7.52 -32.48 -20.95
C GLY A 80 -8.90 -31.92 -20.53
N PRO A 81 -9.86 -32.79 -20.18
CA PRO A 81 -11.25 -32.41 -19.89
C PRO A 81 -11.42 -31.44 -18.72
N GLY A 82 -10.42 -31.30 -17.85
CA GLY A 82 -10.42 -30.33 -16.76
C GLY A 82 -9.91 -28.93 -17.12
N ARG A 83 -9.35 -28.73 -18.32
CA ARG A 83 -8.80 -27.44 -18.79
C ARG A 83 -9.78 -26.28 -18.62
N SER A 84 -11.05 -26.49 -18.97
CA SER A 84 -12.09 -25.46 -18.85
C SER A 84 -12.29 -25.00 -17.40
N LYS A 85 -12.18 -25.91 -16.42
CA LYS A 85 -12.30 -25.60 -14.99
C LYS A 85 -11.09 -24.79 -14.49
N VAL A 86 -9.88 -25.19 -14.88
CA VAL A 86 -8.64 -24.48 -14.52
C VAL A 86 -8.68 -23.06 -15.06
N VAL A 87 -8.98 -22.91 -16.35
CA VAL A 87 -9.08 -21.59 -17.02
C VAL A 87 -10.15 -20.73 -16.35
N ARG A 88 -11.34 -21.29 -16.08
CA ARG A 88 -12.43 -20.58 -15.40
C ARG A 88 -12.01 -20.10 -14.00
N ASN A 89 -11.36 -20.92 -13.20
CA ASN A 89 -10.92 -20.53 -11.86
C ASN A 89 -9.84 -19.42 -11.92
N GLY A 90 -8.93 -19.49 -12.88
CA GLY A 90 -7.98 -18.42 -13.17
C GLY A 90 -8.67 -17.11 -13.51
N PHE A 91 -9.67 -17.14 -14.40
CA PHE A 91 -10.45 -15.95 -14.75
C PHE A 91 -11.28 -15.42 -13.56
N LEU A 92 -11.85 -16.28 -12.73
CA LEU A 92 -12.54 -15.85 -11.51
C LEU A 92 -11.59 -15.12 -10.57
N ALA A 93 -10.35 -15.59 -10.42
CA ALA A 93 -9.33 -14.91 -9.61
C ALA A 93 -8.95 -13.55 -10.22
N VAL A 94 -8.76 -13.46 -11.53
CA VAL A 94 -8.52 -12.18 -12.23
C VAL A 94 -9.69 -11.22 -12.06
N VAL A 95 -10.93 -11.67 -12.24
CA VAL A 95 -12.11 -10.83 -12.05
C VAL A 95 -12.25 -10.38 -10.60
N ALA A 96 -11.93 -11.24 -9.64
CA ALA A 96 -11.91 -10.87 -8.23
C ALA A 96 -10.83 -9.82 -7.89
N THR A 97 -9.75 -9.68 -8.67
CA THR A 97 -8.77 -8.61 -8.43
C THR A 97 -9.18 -7.26 -9.02
N LEU A 98 -10.06 -7.23 -10.02
CA LEU A 98 -10.43 -5.99 -10.72
C LEU A 98 -10.95 -4.88 -9.80
N PRO A 99 -11.86 -5.11 -8.83
CA PRO A 99 -12.33 -4.03 -7.97
C PRO A 99 -11.20 -3.36 -7.19
N ALA A 100 -10.22 -4.15 -6.72
CA ALA A 100 -9.06 -3.61 -6.01
C ALA A 100 -8.13 -2.84 -6.94
N VAL A 101 -7.93 -3.30 -8.18
CA VAL A 101 -7.15 -2.54 -9.17
C VAL A 101 -7.80 -1.19 -9.46
N VAL A 102 -9.12 -1.15 -9.66
CA VAL A 102 -9.86 0.09 -9.90
C VAL A 102 -9.68 1.05 -8.72
N VAL A 103 -9.97 0.61 -7.49
CA VAL A 103 -9.85 1.47 -6.30
C VAL A 103 -8.41 1.95 -6.12
N GLY A 104 -7.43 1.06 -6.25
CA GLY A 104 -6.01 1.41 -6.09
C GLY A 104 -5.49 2.40 -7.11
N LEU A 105 -5.99 2.36 -8.35
CA LEU A 105 -5.64 3.35 -9.37
C LEU A 105 -6.38 4.68 -9.18
N THR A 106 -7.64 4.64 -8.75
CA THR A 106 -8.46 5.87 -8.57
C THR A 106 -8.15 6.64 -7.29
N LEU A 107 -7.72 5.95 -6.23
CA LEU A 107 -7.48 6.52 -4.90
C LEU A 107 -6.00 6.47 -4.50
N LYS A 108 -5.08 6.40 -5.48
CA LYS A 108 -3.64 6.23 -5.24
C LYS A 108 -3.11 7.23 -4.21
N ASP A 109 -3.41 8.52 -4.38
CA ASP A 109 -2.87 9.57 -3.50
C ASP A 109 -3.41 9.43 -2.06
N SER A 110 -4.69 9.08 -1.89
CA SER A 110 -5.27 8.80 -0.57
C SER A 110 -4.67 7.56 0.10
N VAL A 111 -4.32 6.54 -0.68
CA VAL A 111 -3.64 5.35 -0.17
C VAL A 111 -2.23 5.69 0.27
N ASP A 112 -1.48 6.46 -0.51
CA ASP A 112 -0.13 6.90 -0.18
C ASP A 112 -0.12 7.75 1.11
N GLU A 113 -1.08 8.67 1.27
CA GLU A 113 -1.27 9.45 2.51
C GLU A 113 -1.60 8.53 3.71
N ALA A 114 -2.46 7.53 3.50
CA ALA A 114 -2.79 6.56 4.54
C ALA A 114 -1.57 5.74 5.01
N PHE A 115 -0.60 5.46 4.13
CA PHE A 115 0.66 4.79 4.51
C PHE A 115 1.59 5.66 5.36
N GLN A 116 1.44 6.99 5.30
CA GLN A 116 2.27 7.93 6.08
C GLN A 116 1.77 8.08 7.53
N SER A 117 0.51 7.75 7.80
CA SER A 117 -0.11 7.87 9.12
C SER A 117 -0.11 6.55 9.88
N VAL A 118 0.48 6.52 11.08
CA VAL A 118 0.41 5.35 11.98
C VAL A 118 -0.98 5.12 12.58
N LEU A 119 -1.83 6.14 12.60
CA LEU A 119 -3.20 6.05 13.11
C LEU A 119 -4.08 5.21 12.16
N VAL A 120 -3.85 5.31 10.85
CA VAL A 120 -4.65 4.56 9.87
C VAL A 120 -4.51 3.05 10.05
N PRO A 121 -3.29 2.44 10.09
CA PRO A 121 -3.11 1.05 10.48
C PRO A 121 -3.70 0.75 11.86
N GLY A 122 -3.49 1.63 12.84
CA GLY A 122 -3.99 1.47 14.21
C GLY A 122 -5.50 1.22 14.29
N TYR A 123 -6.31 2.05 13.63
CA TYR A 123 -7.76 1.86 13.56
C TYR A 123 -8.17 0.72 12.61
N SER A 124 -7.49 0.58 11.47
CA SER A 124 -7.78 -0.47 10.50
C SER A 124 -7.53 -1.88 11.03
N PHE A 125 -6.60 -2.06 11.97
CA PHE A 125 -6.43 -3.32 12.69
C PHE A 125 -7.66 -3.70 13.51
N LEU A 126 -8.38 -2.75 14.10
CA LEU A 126 -9.64 -3.03 14.80
C LEU A 126 -10.73 -3.47 13.83
N ILE A 127 -10.78 -2.86 12.64
CA ILE A 127 -11.69 -3.28 11.56
C ILE A 127 -11.41 -4.72 11.15
N THR A 128 -10.15 -5.05 10.90
CA THR A 128 -9.74 -6.43 10.58
C THR A 128 -10.04 -7.37 11.74
N ALA A 129 -9.76 -6.97 12.98
CA ALA A 129 -10.04 -7.80 14.15
C ALA A 129 -11.53 -8.12 14.30
N ALA A 130 -12.39 -7.12 14.13
CA ALA A 130 -13.84 -7.28 14.18
C ALA A 130 -14.33 -8.20 13.05
N LEU A 131 -13.82 -8.02 11.83
CA LEU A 131 -14.14 -8.87 10.69
C LEU A 131 -13.79 -10.33 10.95
N LEU A 132 -12.57 -10.60 11.45
CA LEU A 132 -12.12 -11.95 11.75
C LEU A 132 -12.87 -12.56 12.93
N LEU A 133 -13.26 -11.76 13.93
CA LEU A 133 -14.06 -12.22 15.05
C LEU A 133 -15.46 -12.63 14.57
N ALA A 134 -16.05 -11.87 13.64
CA ALA A 134 -17.34 -12.20 13.04
C ALA A 134 -17.34 -13.56 12.33
N THR A 135 -16.21 -14.00 11.77
CA THR A 135 -16.08 -15.33 11.15
C THR A 135 -16.30 -16.48 12.12
N SER A 136 -16.13 -16.27 13.43
CA SER A 136 -16.40 -17.31 14.45
C SER A 136 -17.86 -17.76 14.48
N ARG A 137 -18.77 -16.95 13.94
CA ARG A 137 -20.20 -17.24 13.83
C ARG A 137 -20.57 -17.95 12.53
N ILE A 138 -19.60 -18.14 11.62
CA ILE A 138 -19.82 -18.74 10.30
C ILE A 138 -19.46 -20.23 10.34
N GLY A 139 -20.41 -21.08 9.97
CA GLY A 139 -20.23 -22.52 9.86
C GLY A 139 -19.35 -22.96 8.69
N GLU A 140 -19.13 -24.26 8.53
CA GLU A 140 -18.45 -24.79 7.34
C GLU A 140 -19.34 -24.63 6.10
N GLY A 141 -18.81 -23.99 5.06
CA GLY A 141 -19.48 -23.86 3.77
C GLY A 141 -19.27 -25.07 2.86
N THR A 142 -20.08 -25.19 1.82
CA THR A 142 -20.05 -26.33 0.87
C THR A 142 -19.59 -25.95 -0.53
N LYS A 143 -19.47 -24.64 -0.84
CA LYS A 143 -19.04 -24.20 -2.18
C LYS A 143 -17.53 -24.41 -2.35
N GLY A 144 -17.17 -25.14 -3.39
CA GLY A 144 -15.80 -25.28 -3.88
C GLY A 144 -15.57 -24.57 -5.22
N PRO A 145 -14.47 -24.87 -5.92
CA PRO A 145 -14.12 -24.24 -7.19
C PRO A 145 -15.22 -24.33 -8.26
N SER A 146 -15.86 -25.50 -8.37
CA SER A 146 -16.94 -25.73 -9.35
C SER A 146 -18.20 -24.91 -9.07
N GLN A 147 -18.49 -24.61 -7.79
CA GLN A 147 -19.70 -23.91 -7.36
C GLN A 147 -19.49 -22.39 -7.28
N THR A 148 -18.26 -21.91 -7.37
CA THR A 148 -17.94 -20.48 -7.27
C THR A 148 -18.45 -19.72 -8.48
N THR A 149 -19.30 -18.73 -8.28
CA THR A 149 -19.87 -17.92 -9.36
C THR A 149 -19.07 -16.64 -9.62
N TRP A 150 -19.29 -15.98 -10.75
CA TRP A 150 -18.74 -14.65 -11.03
C TRP A 150 -19.18 -13.60 -10.00
N ARG A 151 -20.41 -13.72 -9.50
CA ARG A 151 -20.92 -12.85 -8.43
C ARG A 151 -20.13 -13.07 -7.14
N ASP A 152 -19.85 -14.32 -6.77
CA ASP A 152 -19.03 -14.61 -5.60
C ASP A 152 -17.62 -13.99 -5.77
N ALA A 153 -17.00 -14.16 -6.94
CA ALA A 153 -15.68 -13.58 -7.24
C ALA A 153 -15.67 -12.04 -7.13
N LEU A 154 -16.67 -11.34 -7.68
CA LEU A 154 -16.78 -9.89 -7.58
C LEU A 154 -17.00 -9.41 -6.13
N LEU A 155 -17.81 -10.12 -5.34
CA LEU A 155 -18.05 -9.78 -3.94
C LEU A 155 -16.80 -9.97 -3.07
N VAL A 156 -16.04 -11.05 -3.29
CA VAL A 156 -14.72 -11.23 -2.67
C VAL A 156 -13.76 -10.12 -3.12
N GLY A 157 -13.82 -9.72 -4.39
CA GLY A 157 -13.02 -8.62 -4.93
C GLY A 157 -13.36 -7.26 -4.32
N LEU A 158 -14.62 -6.98 -4.03
CA LEU A 158 -15.02 -5.77 -3.30
C LEU A 158 -14.46 -5.76 -1.87
N ALA A 159 -14.48 -6.91 -1.19
CA ALA A 159 -13.82 -7.03 0.12
C ALA A 159 -12.30 -6.80 0.00
N GLN A 160 -11.67 -7.27 -1.09
CA GLN A 160 -10.27 -6.98 -1.38
C GLN A 160 -10.01 -5.49 -1.62
N ALA A 161 -10.93 -4.79 -2.29
CA ALA A 161 -10.78 -3.37 -2.62
C ALA A 161 -10.78 -2.48 -1.36
N VAL A 162 -11.61 -2.81 -0.37
CA VAL A 162 -11.56 -2.16 0.96
C VAL A 162 -10.21 -2.38 1.64
N ALA A 163 -9.62 -3.56 1.44
CA ALA A 163 -8.35 -3.96 2.03
C ALA A 163 -7.09 -3.35 1.38
N ILE A 164 -7.26 -2.37 0.48
CA ILE A 164 -6.14 -1.54 0.01
C ILE A 164 -5.67 -0.59 1.12
N THR A 165 -6.58 -0.20 2.02
CA THR A 165 -6.26 0.64 3.17
C THR A 165 -5.25 -0.05 4.09
N PRO A 166 -4.11 0.58 4.44
CA PRO A 166 -3.14 0.04 5.38
C PRO A 166 -3.77 -0.39 6.71
N GLY A 167 -3.45 -1.60 7.15
CA GLY A 167 -4.01 -2.21 8.37
C GLY A 167 -5.31 -3.00 8.15
N ILE A 168 -5.99 -2.84 7.01
CA ILE A 168 -7.05 -3.77 6.62
C ILE A 168 -6.38 -4.97 5.96
N SER A 169 -6.61 -6.18 6.49
CA SER A 169 -5.97 -7.38 5.95
C SER A 169 -6.64 -7.84 4.67
N ARG A 170 -5.88 -7.89 3.57
CA ARG A 170 -6.33 -8.47 2.30
C ARG A 170 -6.81 -9.91 2.48
N SER A 171 -5.92 -10.80 2.92
CA SER A 171 -6.23 -12.22 3.12
C SER A 171 -7.35 -12.42 4.14
N GLY A 172 -7.37 -11.64 5.23
CA GLY A 172 -8.47 -11.67 6.20
C GLY A 172 -9.81 -11.30 5.58
N SER A 173 -9.84 -10.26 4.76
CA SER A 173 -11.07 -9.76 4.13
C SER A 173 -11.61 -10.70 3.05
N THR A 174 -10.73 -11.20 2.17
CA THR A 174 -11.12 -12.13 1.10
C THR A 174 -11.52 -13.49 1.66
N ILE A 175 -10.83 -14.01 2.68
CA ILE A 175 -11.22 -15.26 3.35
C ILE A 175 -12.55 -15.08 4.08
N ALA A 176 -12.72 -14.00 4.86
CA ALA A 176 -13.98 -13.74 5.58
C ALA A 176 -15.17 -13.59 4.62
N ALA A 177 -14.99 -12.85 3.51
CA ALA A 177 -16.01 -12.72 2.47
C ALA A 177 -16.34 -14.08 1.82
N GLY A 178 -15.32 -14.89 1.48
CA GLY A 178 -15.53 -16.22 0.93
C GLY A 178 -16.32 -17.12 1.88
N LEU A 179 -15.99 -17.12 3.17
CA LEU A 179 -16.72 -17.86 4.20
C LEU A 179 -18.17 -17.39 4.30
N ALA A 180 -18.42 -16.07 4.31
CA ALA A 180 -19.77 -15.51 4.34
C ALA A 180 -20.60 -15.87 3.09
N LEU A 181 -19.94 -16.07 1.95
CA LEU A 181 -20.57 -16.52 0.70
C LEU A 181 -20.79 -18.04 0.64
N GLY A 182 -20.42 -18.77 1.69
CA GLY A 182 -20.61 -20.22 1.82
C GLY A 182 -19.50 -21.06 1.20
N PHE A 183 -18.30 -20.49 0.98
CA PHE A 183 -17.13 -21.28 0.58
C PHE A 183 -16.72 -22.25 1.68
N SER A 184 -16.27 -23.44 1.30
CA SER A 184 -15.58 -24.29 2.24
C SER A 184 -14.32 -23.60 2.74
N ARG A 185 -13.89 -23.89 3.97
CA ARG A 185 -12.74 -23.23 4.59
C ARG A 185 -11.45 -23.42 3.79
N SER A 186 -11.28 -24.61 3.20
CA SER A 186 -10.16 -24.90 2.31
C SER A 186 -10.21 -24.07 1.03
N TRP A 187 -11.40 -23.89 0.45
CA TRP A 187 -11.56 -23.12 -0.76
C TRP A 187 -11.47 -21.61 -0.52
N ALA A 188 -11.96 -21.09 0.60
CA ALA A 188 -11.80 -19.68 0.97
C ALA A 188 -10.32 -19.27 1.03
N VAL A 189 -9.47 -20.09 1.66
CA VAL A 189 -8.02 -19.86 1.68
C VAL A 189 -7.43 -20.03 0.29
N GLY A 190 -7.75 -21.11 -0.42
CA GLY A 190 -7.21 -21.38 -1.75
C GLY A 190 -7.55 -20.29 -2.77
N PHE A 191 -8.79 -19.82 -2.79
CA PHE A 191 -9.25 -18.75 -3.68
C PHE A 191 -8.58 -17.41 -3.33
N SER A 192 -8.48 -17.08 -2.03
CA SER A 192 -7.76 -15.88 -1.59
C SER A 192 -6.29 -15.88 -2.02
N LEU A 193 -5.60 -17.03 -1.92
CA LEU A 193 -4.20 -17.14 -2.34
C LEU A 193 -4.07 -17.14 -3.87
N LEU A 194 -5.03 -17.73 -4.59
CA LEU A 194 -5.07 -17.70 -6.06
C LEU A 194 -5.22 -16.26 -6.59
N MET A 195 -6.00 -15.41 -5.90
CA MET A 195 -6.13 -13.98 -6.24
C MET A 195 -4.82 -13.20 -6.13
N ALA A 196 -3.87 -13.63 -5.29
CA ALA A 196 -2.56 -12.97 -5.17
C ALA A 196 -1.70 -13.19 -6.42
N VAL A 197 -1.85 -14.32 -7.11
CA VAL A 197 -1.05 -14.69 -8.29
C VAL A 197 -1.09 -13.64 -9.40
N PRO A 198 -2.26 -13.23 -9.96
CA PRO A 198 -2.29 -12.22 -11.03
C PRO A 198 -1.78 -10.86 -10.57
N ALA A 199 -2.02 -10.47 -9.31
CA ALA A 199 -1.55 -9.20 -8.78
C ALA A 199 -0.01 -9.14 -8.68
N ILE A 200 0.60 -10.17 -8.08
CA ILE A 200 2.06 -10.24 -7.90
C ILE A 200 2.78 -10.40 -9.24
N LEU A 201 2.26 -11.26 -10.14
CA LEU A 201 2.84 -11.42 -11.47
C LEU A 201 2.75 -10.12 -12.29
N GLY A 202 1.62 -9.40 -12.19
CA GLY A 202 1.48 -8.09 -12.84
C GLY A 202 2.52 -7.09 -12.36
N ALA A 203 2.68 -6.95 -11.04
CA ALA A 203 3.69 -6.07 -10.45
C ALA A 203 5.13 -6.48 -10.83
N ALA A 204 5.44 -7.77 -10.79
CA ALA A 204 6.76 -8.29 -11.15
C ALA A 204 7.12 -8.03 -12.62
N VAL A 205 6.15 -8.20 -13.54
CA VAL A 205 6.37 -7.92 -14.97
C VAL A 205 6.62 -6.43 -15.23
N LEU A 206 5.91 -5.54 -14.53
CA LEU A 206 6.14 -4.10 -14.64
C LEU A 206 7.53 -3.72 -14.11
N GLU A 207 7.91 -4.19 -12.92
CA GLU A 207 9.22 -3.89 -12.34
C GLU A 207 10.40 -4.41 -13.16
N VAL A 208 10.26 -5.58 -13.81
CA VAL A 208 11.31 -6.13 -14.68
C VAL A 208 11.53 -5.24 -15.91
N ARG A 209 10.49 -4.60 -16.44
CA ARG A 209 10.63 -3.68 -17.58
C ARG A 209 11.33 -2.38 -17.20
N ASP A 210 11.19 -1.96 -15.95
CA ASP A 210 11.84 -0.76 -15.42
C ASP A 210 13.29 -1.00 -14.97
N LEU A 211 13.84 -2.22 -15.20
CA LEU A 211 15.23 -2.56 -14.87
C LEU A 211 16.27 -1.93 -15.82
N ASP A 212 15.93 -1.67 -17.07
CA ASP A 212 16.88 -1.25 -18.11
C ASP A 212 17.55 0.11 -17.81
N GLY A 213 17.03 0.88 -16.83
CA GLY A 213 17.62 2.13 -16.35
C GLY A 213 18.27 2.07 -14.96
N ARG A 214 18.27 0.91 -14.27
CA ARG A 214 18.75 0.81 -12.88
C ARG A 214 20.16 0.23 -12.80
N SER A 215 21.09 0.97 -12.19
CA SER A 215 22.43 0.48 -11.87
C SER A 215 22.40 -0.36 -10.58
N LEU A 216 22.02 -1.64 -10.69
CA LEU A 216 22.04 -2.56 -9.54
C LEU A 216 23.46 -3.09 -9.29
N THR A 217 23.98 -2.88 -8.08
CA THR A 217 25.27 -3.45 -7.67
C THR A 217 25.15 -4.96 -7.43
N PRO A 218 26.23 -5.75 -7.62
CA PRO A 218 26.21 -7.19 -7.31
C PRO A 218 25.77 -7.50 -5.87
N VAL A 219 26.14 -6.62 -4.92
CA VAL A 219 25.75 -6.73 -3.52
C VAL A 219 24.24 -6.54 -3.34
N ALA A 220 23.65 -5.55 -4.02
CA ALA A 220 22.21 -5.31 -3.96
C ALA A 220 21.41 -6.48 -4.57
N ILE A 221 21.89 -7.07 -5.67
CA ILE A 221 21.28 -8.25 -6.29
C ILE A 221 21.33 -9.44 -5.32
N ALA A 222 22.50 -9.72 -4.73
CA ALA A 222 22.67 -10.82 -3.79
C ALA A 222 21.77 -10.67 -2.56
N LEU A 223 21.70 -9.45 -1.99
CA LEU A 223 20.86 -9.16 -0.83
C LEU A 223 19.37 -9.30 -1.16
N THR A 224 18.94 -8.83 -2.34
CA THR A 224 17.55 -8.96 -2.81
C THR A 224 17.17 -10.41 -3.02
N ALA A 225 18.04 -11.21 -3.65
CA ALA A 225 17.83 -12.64 -3.86
C ALA A 225 17.73 -13.40 -2.53
N ALA A 226 18.62 -13.13 -1.57
CA ALA A 226 18.60 -13.74 -0.24
C ALA A 226 17.31 -13.37 0.51
N SER A 227 16.89 -12.10 0.46
CA SER A 227 15.67 -11.60 1.09
C SER A 227 14.41 -12.21 0.45
N THR A 228 14.41 -12.36 -0.88
CA THR A 228 13.33 -13.04 -1.63
C THR A 228 13.19 -14.50 -1.18
N ALA A 229 14.30 -15.23 -1.09
CA ALA A 229 14.30 -16.62 -0.64
C ALA A 229 13.82 -16.75 0.82
N LEU A 230 14.28 -15.85 1.71
CA LEU A 230 13.85 -15.82 3.10
C LEU A 230 12.35 -15.52 3.22
N SER A 231 11.85 -14.54 2.47
CA SER A 231 10.42 -14.20 2.44
C SER A 231 9.56 -15.38 1.98
N GLY A 232 10.01 -16.12 0.96
CA GLY A 232 9.35 -17.35 0.52
C GLY A 232 9.38 -18.47 1.56
N LEU A 233 10.50 -18.68 2.25
CA LEU A 233 10.62 -19.70 3.30
C LEU A 233 9.68 -19.40 4.48
N VAL A 234 9.70 -18.16 4.97
CA VAL A 234 8.81 -17.71 6.06
C VAL A 234 7.35 -17.76 5.59
N GLY A 235 7.07 -17.30 4.36
CA GLY A 235 5.76 -17.35 3.73
C GLY A 235 5.18 -18.76 3.63
N TYR A 236 6.01 -19.76 3.34
CA TYR A 236 5.57 -21.15 3.33
C TYR A 236 5.10 -21.59 4.73
N GLY A 237 5.87 -21.26 5.77
CA GLY A 237 5.47 -21.48 7.16
C GLY A 237 4.15 -20.77 7.52
N ALA A 238 3.99 -19.52 7.07
CA ALA A 238 2.77 -18.73 7.26
C ALA A 238 1.55 -19.35 6.58
N ILE A 239 1.66 -19.84 5.33
CA ILE A 239 0.56 -20.54 4.63
C ILE A 239 0.18 -21.82 5.38
N VAL A 240 1.18 -22.61 5.78
CA VAL A 240 0.97 -23.85 6.54
C VAL A 240 0.19 -23.56 7.83
N TRP A 241 0.53 -22.49 8.54
CA TRP A 241 -0.14 -22.09 9.77
C TRP A 241 -1.55 -21.55 9.51
N LEU A 242 -1.69 -20.66 8.51
CA LEU A 242 -2.97 -20.11 8.06
C LEU A 242 -3.97 -21.22 7.75
N VAL A 243 -3.61 -22.15 6.86
CA VAL A 243 -4.51 -23.23 6.44
C VAL A 243 -4.97 -24.06 7.64
N ARG A 244 -4.10 -24.34 8.61
CA ARG A 244 -4.48 -25.07 9.84
C ARG A 244 -5.45 -24.28 10.71
N ILE A 245 -5.22 -22.99 10.90
CA ILE A 245 -6.10 -22.12 11.70
C ILE A 245 -7.46 -21.97 11.04
N VAL A 246 -7.48 -21.67 9.73
CA VAL A 246 -8.75 -21.48 9.03
C VAL A 246 -9.54 -22.78 9.04
N ARG A 247 -8.95 -23.93 8.70
CA ARG A 247 -9.64 -25.23 8.72
C ARG A 247 -10.20 -25.63 10.08
N SER A 248 -9.64 -25.13 11.17
CA SER A 248 -10.15 -25.37 12.53
C SER A 248 -11.20 -24.35 12.97
N GLY A 249 -11.57 -23.38 12.13
CA GLY A 249 -12.54 -22.33 12.44
C GLY A 249 -12.02 -21.30 13.44
N ARG A 250 -10.69 -21.16 13.58
CA ARG A 250 -10.03 -20.39 14.65
C ARG A 250 -9.43 -19.07 14.16
N LEU A 251 -9.96 -18.50 13.08
CA LEU A 251 -9.51 -17.21 12.52
C LEU A 251 -9.50 -16.07 13.56
N TRP A 252 -10.39 -16.15 14.56
CA TRP A 252 -10.48 -15.18 15.65
C TRP A 252 -9.20 -15.04 16.50
N TYR A 253 -8.26 -16.00 16.45
CA TYR A 253 -6.94 -15.85 17.11
C TYR A 253 -6.19 -14.61 16.63
N PHE A 254 -6.29 -14.30 15.34
CA PHE A 254 -5.68 -13.11 14.77
C PHE A 254 -6.40 -11.83 15.22
N SER A 255 -7.70 -11.89 15.54
CA SER A 255 -8.42 -10.76 16.12
C SER A 255 -7.82 -10.32 17.46
N VAL A 256 -7.48 -11.27 18.33
CA VAL A 256 -6.87 -10.95 19.63
C VAL A 256 -5.52 -10.25 19.44
N TYR A 257 -4.68 -10.79 18.55
CA TYR A 257 -3.41 -10.18 18.19
C TYR A 257 -3.58 -8.74 17.68
N LEU A 258 -4.52 -8.52 16.75
CA LEU A 258 -4.75 -7.22 16.14
C LEU A 258 -5.32 -6.18 17.11
N VAL A 259 -6.16 -6.59 18.05
CA VAL A 259 -6.65 -5.69 19.12
C VAL A 259 -5.48 -5.24 20.00
N LEU A 260 -4.61 -6.17 20.41
CA LEU A 260 -3.44 -5.85 21.23
C LEU A 260 -2.45 -4.94 20.47
N LEU A 261 -2.21 -5.24 19.20
CA LEU A 261 -1.34 -4.43 18.34
C LEU A 261 -1.93 -3.03 18.14
N SER A 262 -3.23 -2.93 17.86
CA SER A 262 -3.93 -1.65 17.74
C SER A 262 -3.82 -0.83 19.03
N ALA A 263 -4.06 -1.44 20.19
CA ALA A 263 -3.94 -0.76 21.47
C ALA A 263 -2.51 -0.23 21.71
N ALA A 264 -1.48 -1.00 21.34
CA ALA A 264 -0.10 -0.56 21.43
C ALA A 264 0.21 0.62 20.50
N VAL A 265 -0.23 0.56 19.24
CA VAL A 265 0.00 1.61 18.24
C VAL A 265 -0.73 2.90 18.60
N LEU A 266 -2.02 2.81 18.95
CA LEU A 266 -2.82 3.98 19.33
C LEU A 266 -2.37 4.55 20.68
N GLY A 267 -1.99 3.69 21.63
CA GLY A 267 -1.42 4.11 22.92
C GLY A 267 -0.12 4.89 22.75
N THR A 268 0.84 4.34 22.00
CA THR A 268 2.11 5.05 21.71
C THR A 268 1.91 6.34 20.89
N SER A 269 0.88 6.38 20.03
CA SER A 269 0.45 7.62 19.34
C SER A 269 -0.04 8.69 20.30
N SER A 270 -0.87 8.32 21.28
CA SER A 270 -1.32 9.26 22.31
C SER A 270 -0.20 9.81 23.21
N LEU A 271 0.91 9.06 23.33
CA LEU A 271 2.11 9.46 24.07
C LEU A 271 3.10 10.30 23.25
N GLY A 272 2.78 10.62 21.99
CA GLY A 272 3.64 11.44 21.14
C GLY A 272 4.90 10.74 20.62
N VAL A 273 5.00 9.41 20.73
CA VAL A 273 6.16 8.62 20.26
C VAL A 273 6.42 8.83 18.76
N TRP A 274 5.36 9.08 18.00
CA TRP A 274 5.39 9.21 16.55
C TRP A 274 5.44 10.66 16.07
N SER A 275 5.61 11.64 16.98
CA SER A 275 5.60 13.08 16.67
C SER A 275 6.67 13.53 15.65
N GLY A 276 7.77 12.77 15.49
CA GLY A 276 8.77 13.00 14.45
C GLY A 276 8.42 12.42 13.07
N SER A 277 7.28 11.77 12.89
CA SER A 277 6.95 10.98 11.69
C SER A 277 5.88 11.58 10.75
N GLY A 278 5.49 12.84 10.96
CA GLY A 278 4.69 13.62 9.99
C GLY A 278 3.24 13.92 10.40
N THR A 279 2.85 13.77 11.66
CA THR A 279 1.55 14.28 12.14
C THR A 279 1.63 15.77 12.48
N GLU A 280 1.71 16.63 11.46
CA GLU A 280 1.14 17.98 11.58
C GLU A 280 -0.34 17.89 11.17
N SER A 281 -1.16 17.43 12.11
CA SER A 281 -2.60 17.68 12.03
C SER A 281 -2.82 19.17 12.31
N GLY A 282 -3.20 19.93 11.28
CA GLY A 282 -3.65 21.31 11.40
C GLY A 282 -4.81 21.42 12.39
N GLY A 283 -4.48 21.79 13.64
CA GLY A 283 -5.43 22.12 14.69
C GLY A 283 -5.23 23.57 15.07
N THR A 284 -5.90 24.48 14.35
CA THR A 284 -6.05 25.87 14.76
C THR A 284 -6.86 25.90 16.07
N THR A 285 -6.19 25.91 17.22
CA THR A 285 -6.81 26.30 18.48
C THR A 285 -6.72 27.81 18.65
N VAL A 286 -7.72 28.50 18.12
CA VAL A 286 -8.14 29.79 18.68
C VAL A 286 -8.71 29.49 20.06
N GLY A 287 -8.01 29.91 21.10
CA GLY A 287 -8.35 29.63 22.50
C GLY A 287 -7.68 30.62 23.46
N GLN A 288 -8.23 31.83 23.44
CA GLN A 288 -7.91 33.00 24.25
C GLN A 288 -7.86 32.70 25.76
N GLY A 289 -6.78 33.14 26.42
CA GLY A 289 -6.63 33.12 27.89
C GLY A 289 -5.58 34.12 28.40
N ARG A 290 -6.02 35.36 28.69
CA ARG A 290 -5.36 36.36 29.57
C ARG A 290 -4.85 35.69 30.87
N ARG A 291 -3.78 36.07 31.59
CA ARG A 291 -2.89 37.25 31.80
C ARG A 291 -1.66 36.66 32.57
N SER A 292 -0.44 37.18 32.50
CA SER A 292 0.01 38.41 33.19
C SER A 292 1.50 38.65 32.89
N GLU A 293 1.80 39.91 32.56
CA GLU A 293 2.98 40.72 32.93
C GLU A 293 4.38 40.08 32.91
N THR A 294 5.19 40.50 31.94
CA THR A 294 6.47 41.19 32.23
C THR A 294 6.73 42.25 31.16
N LEU A 295 7.13 43.43 31.67
CA LEU A 295 7.52 44.62 30.93
C LEU A 295 8.77 44.34 30.09
N ASP A 296 8.75 44.70 28.82
CA ASP A 296 9.92 45.25 28.12
C ASP A 296 9.41 46.25 27.06
N GLY A 297 9.79 47.50 27.26
CA GLY A 297 9.41 48.62 26.41
C GLY A 297 10.14 48.62 25.06
N PRO A 298 9.63 49.34 24.05
CA PRO A 298 10.25 49.42 22.73
C PRO A 298 11.55 50.24 22.77
N PRO A 299 12.53 49.97 21.90
CA PRO A 299 13.78 50.72 21.88
C PRO A 299 13.51 52.16 21.43
N GLY A 300 13.60 53.07 22.40
CA GLY A 300 13.64 54.50 22.17
C GLY A 300 15.05 54.94 21.77
N VAL A 301 15.12 55.62 20.63
CA VAL A 301 15.80 56.91 20.44
C VAL A 301 16.91 57.22 21.46
N GLU A 302 18.17 57.04 21.04
CA GLU A 302 19.32 57.59 21.73
C GLU A 302 19.67 58.95 21.08
N LEU A 303 19.46 60.04 21.82
CA LEU A 303 19.85 61.40 21.44
C LEU A 303 21.25 61.70 21.98
N ASP A 304 22.17 61.85 21.02
CA ASP A 304 23.38 62.68 20.93
C ASP A 304 24.03 63.30 22.20
N ARG A 305 25.33 63.02 22.36
CA ARG A 305 26.33 63.94 22.96
C ARG A 305 27.70 63.79 22.29
N SER A 306 27.85 64.31 21.08
CA SER A 306 29.13 64.86 20.61
C SER A 306 28.88 65.69 19.36
N GLY A 307 28.78 67.01 19.56
CA GLY A 307 28.55 67.94 18.48
C GLY A 307 29.65 67.93 17.44
N GLU A 308 29.26 67.91 16.17
CA GLU A 308 29.94 68.59 15.08
C GLU A 308 28.99 68.72 13.87
N ILE A 309 29.00 69.90 13.27
CA ILE A 309 28.17 70.33 12.15
C ILE A 309 28.95 70.10 10.85
N GLY A 310 28.32 69.51 9.83
CA GLY A 310 28.83 69.47 8.46
C GLY A 310 27.71 69.44 7.42
N PRO A 311 27.67 70.35 6.41
CA PRO A 311 26.61 70.40 5.40
C PRO A 311 27.05 69.86 4.03
N GLY A 312 26.10 69.33 3.25
CA GLY A 312 26.23 69.10 1.80
C GLY A 312 25.23 68.04 1.30
N ARG A 313 24.13 68.44 0.65
CA ARG A 313 23.93 68.47 -0.83
C ARG A 313 24.21 67.11 -1.50
N GLY A 314 23.33 66.52 -2.31
CA GLY A 314 22.12 67.03 -2.93
C GLY A 314 21.40 65.97 -3.76
N ASP A 315 20.39 66.46 -4.45
CA ASP A 315 19.40 65.81 -5.30
C ASP A 315 19.97 64.82 -6.35
N LEU A 316 19.18 63.84 -6.79
CA LEU A 316 18.44 63.96 -8.05
C LEU A 316 17.58 62.72 -8.38
N ASP A 317 16.39 63.09 -8.83
CA ASP A 317 15.24 62.37 -9.35
C ASP A 317 15.41 62.04 -10.85
N HIS A 318 14.78 60.95 -11.31
CA HIS A 318 14.31 60.62 -12.68
C HIS A 318 13.63 59.22 -12.55
N GLY A 319 12.32 59.00 -12.71
CA GLY A 319 11.35 59.58 -13.63
C GLY A 319 11.65 59.06 -15.05
N ASP A 320 10.81 58.41 -15.85
CA ASP A 320 9.42 57.97 -15.78
C ASP A 320 9.13 57.25 -17.14
N ALA A 321 7.94 56.65 -17.28
CA ALA A 321 7.20 56.39 -18.53
C ALA A 321 7.63 55.21 -19.46
N ALA A 322 6.79 54.16 -19.61
CA ALA A 322 5.63 54.01 -20.52
C ALA A 322 6.03 53.62 -21.96
N GLY A 323 5.43 52.68 -22.69
CA GLY A 323 4.17 51.93 -22.58
C GLY A 323 4.07 50.87 -23.72
N PRO A 324 2.90 50.27 -23.97
CA PRO A 324 2.72 49.01 -24.71
C PRO A 324 2.31 49.18 -26.19
N ARG A 325 2.42 48.12 -27.00
CA ARG A 325 1.75 48.05 -28.33
C ARG A 325 1.17 46.67 -28.63
N SER A 326 -0.11 46.69 -29.03
CA SER A 326 -0.90 45.64 -29.65
C SER A 326 -1.18 45.99 -31.11
N THR A 327 -1.16 45.04 -32.06
CA THR A 327 -1.91 45.10 -33.34
C THR A 327 -2.14 43.68 -33.89
N GLY A 328 -3.36 43.41 -34.39
CA GLY A 328 -3.93 42.10 -34.73
C GLY A 328 -3.75 41.56 -36.18
N PRO A 329 -4.63 40.63 -36.64
CA PRO A 329 -4.50 39.81 -37.88
C PRO A 329 -5.52 40.20 -39.01
N PRO A 330 -5.84 39.35 -40.03
CA PRO A 330 -5.12 38.74 -41.20
C PRO A 330 -5.75 39.21 -42.56
N PRO A 331 -5.49 38.60 -43.77
CA PRO A 331 -6.44 37.57 -44.32
C PRO A 331 -5.92 36.58 -45.45
N GLY A 332 -6.70 35.51 -45.69
CA GLY A 332 -6.96 34.83 -47.00
C GLY A 332 -5.89 33.91 -47.63
N THR A 333 -6.15 32.82 -48.37
CA THR A 333 -7.37 32.24 -48.97
C THR A 333 -7.07 30.88 -49.64
N LEU A 334 -8.06 29.96 -49.57
CA LEU A 334 -8.58 29.04 -50.63
C LEU A 334 -7.90 27.72 -51.06
N GLY A 335 -8.76 26.69 -51.15
CA GLY A 335 -8.69 25.52 -52.03
C GLY A 335 -8.31 24.22 -51.32
N GLY A 336 -9.10 23.14 -51.23
CA GLY A 336 -10.31 22.71 -51.94
C GLY A 336 -10.76 21.34 -51.37
N SER A 337 -12.07 21.12 -51.33
CA SER A 337 -12.75 19.91 -50.83
C SER A 337 -12.80 18.78 -51.90
N PRO A 338 -13.73 17.81 -51.84
CA PRO A 338 -13.81 16.61 -50.99
C PRO A 338 -13.91 15.32 -51.84
N ARG A 339 -13.93 14.10 -51.23
CA ARG A 339 -14.89 12.97 -51.49
C ARG A 339 -14.38 11.56 -51.09
N PRO A 340 -15.29 10.56 -50.94
CA PRO A 340 -15.27 9.59 -49.83
C PRO A 340 -15.25 8.11 -50.29
N ILE A 341 -15.63 7.18 -49.36
CA ILE A 341 -16.34 5.89 -49.57
C ILE A 341 -15.53 4.57 -49.35
N VAL A 342 -15.91 3.90 -48.24
CA VAL A 342 -16.25 2.46 -48.06
C VAL A 342 -15.18 1.37 -48.28
N ARG A 343 -14.84 0.64 -47.19
CA ARG A 343 -15.35 -0.71 -46.87
C ARG A 343 -15.08 -1.04 -45.40
#